data_AF-A0A937CYR0-F1
#
_entry.id   AF-A0A937CYR0-F1
#
_cell.length_a   1.000
_cell.length_b   1.000
_cell.length_c   1.000
_cell.angle_alpha   90.00
_cell.angle_beta   90.00
_cell.angle_gamma   90.00
#
_symmetry.space_group_name_H-M   'P 1'
#
loop_
_entity.id
_entity.type
_entity.pdbx_description
1 polymer ?
#
loop_
_entity_poly.entity_id
_entity_poly.type
_entity_poly.pdbx_seq_one_letter_code
_entity_poly.pdbx_strand_id
1 'polypeptide(L)'
;MAEPFVVSGTLTSPPDTNLRGMQVQVFERDLPSRERQAGLAPKMLGAATVEADGPSEGRFAIEYWPDRFATGDAVARLHGVGQVNADLSFRVFDPTGREMKIRNIRALDQDFRAGDIIFNAAARMQVTISVDLGEEREKSEFERLLALVAPVIVDLRLAELTDDDTIFLANELGLRPQDNLHRRLGWLRWCAAAGEEAGLPIPAFYGWAHGNLPELWGALRDYDDPARRAEQISELLDRLAATDDDTLVLALVRAVEGRIIPGELRERAAAIAGAIRRRALVSVNARLRLERASGRSPLAGYAVTTFDVDAADRDLGTDVTDALGEFEVTWYAPEAASQAERKLRFSVTGPGLNEPAETTIGIPADPQVPASQTVTTVPIPFPGREGLLSQLRDGGFADLPTELLDDLAAKHGIRTLADIRRRGGLARIANLRSMDPAVSERLDALADLERLSDDPKEMTALLNCRFNSVAAIADKPRTEFIRILRQNRGAIGERRAAELHVAAQAQTDVLRQIFADIAIDFSKGLKPSVGLLADEYTAPFPPEGSNG
;
A
#
# COMPACT_ATOMS: atom_id res chain seq x y z
N MET A 1 -33.23 -0.36 54.80
CA MET A 1 -32.97 -1.27 53.66
C MET A 1 -32.28 -0.45 52.58
N ALA A 2 -31.21 -0.96 51.97
CA ALA A 2 -30.56 -0.24 50.88
C ALA A 2 -31.49 -0.17 49.66
N GLU A 3 -31.50 0.95 48.95
CA GLU A 3 -32.25 1.08 47.70
C GLU A 3 -31.63 0.16 46.62
N PRO A 4 -32.45 -0.52 45.79
CA PRO A 4 -31.92 -1.32 44.70
C PRO A 4 -31.30 -0.44 43.62
N PHE A 5 -30.28 -0.98 42.96
CA PHE A 5 -29.74 -0.41 41.74
C PHE A 5 -30.64 -0.86 40.58
N VAL A 6 -30.88 0.05 39.62
CA VAL A 6 -31.76 -0.19 38.48
C VAL A 6 -31.06 0.18 37.19
N VAL A 7 -30.88 -0.80 36.31
CA VAL A 7 -30.43 -0.59 34.93
C VAL A 7 -31.60 -0.78 34.01
N SER A 8 -32.00 0.29 33.35
CA SER A 8 -33.09 0.28 32.37
C SER A 8 -32.53 0.59 30.99
N GLY A 9 -33.17 0.12 29.93
CA GLY A 9 -32.64 0.39 28.61
C GLY A 9 -33.51 -0.04 27.45
N THR A 10 -33.01 0.28 26.26
CA THR A 10 -33.58 -0.12 24.97
C THR A 10 -32.60 -1.04 24.26
N LEU A 11 -33.05 -2.21 23.84
CA LEU A 11 -32.37 -3.08 22.89
C LEU A 11 -32.82 -2.68 21.49
N THR A 12 -31.88 -2.40 20.59
CA THR A 12 -32.15 -2.08 19.18
C THR A 12 -31.47 -3.10 18.27
N SER A 13 -32.03 -3.31 17.08
CA SER A 13 -31.54 -4.27 16.09
C SER A 13 -31.80 -3.79 14.66
N PRO A 14 -31.20 -4.43 13.64
CA PRO A 14 -31.63 -4.24 12.26
C PRO A 14 -33.15 -4.47 12.09
N PRO A 15 -33.77 -3.87 11.06
CA PRO A 15 -35.15 -4.16 10.68
C PRO A 15 -35.37 -5.68 10.54
N ASP A 16 -36.57 -6.15 10.90
CA ASP A 16 -36.99 -7.56 10.82
C ASP A 16 -36.48 -8.51 11.91
N THR A 17 -35.80 -7.99 12.93
CA THR A 17 -35.38 -8.80 14.09
C THR A 17 -36.48 -8.87 15.14
N ASN A 18 -36.94 -10.07 15.49
CA ASN A 18 -37.83 -10.23 16.63
C ASN A 18 -37.06 -10.13 17.96
N LEU A 19 -37.06 -8.95 18.56
CA LEU A 19 -36.45 -8.71 19.88
C LEU A 19 -37.25 -9.30 21.04
N ARG A 20 -38.50 -9.73 20.82
CA ARG A 20 -39.36 -10.23 21.87
C ARG A 20 -38.81 -11.54 22.44
N GLY A 21 -38.66 -11.58 23.76
CA GLY A 21 -38.16 -12.78 24.44
C GLY A 21 -36.64 -12.89 24.46
N MET A 22 -35.91 -11.96 23.86
CA MET A 22 -34.47 -11.84 24.10
C MET A 22 -34.21 -11.57 25.59
N GLN A 23 -33.08 -12.03 26.11
CA GLN A 23 -32.68 -11.81 27.49
C GLN A 23 -31.44 -10.93 27.55
N VAL A 24 -31.51 -9.82 28.29
CA VAL A 24 -30.34 -9.01 28.63
C VAL A 24 -29.84 -9.43 30.00
N GLN A 25 -28.55 -9.73 30.10
CA GLN A 25 -27.87 -10.07 31.36
C GLN A 25 -26.84 -8.98 31.69
N VAL A 26 -26.78 -8.60 32.97
CA VAL A 26 -25.83 -7.63 33.49
C VAL A 26 -24.87 -8.32 34.45
N PHE A 27 -23.58 -8.06 34.28
CA PHE A 27 -22.50 -8.63 35.07
C PHE A 27 -21.68 -7.54 35.75
N GLU A 28 -21.29 -7.80 36.99
CA GLU A 28 -20.19 -7.09 37.65
C GLU A 28 -18.87 -7.61 37.09
N ARG A 29 -17.99 -6.69 36.70
CA ARG A 29 -16.66 -6.99 36.20
C ARG A 29 -15.59 -6.24 36.96
N ASP A 30 -14.52 -6.94 37.27
CA ASP A 30 -13.29 -6.30 37.74
C ASP A 30 -12.40 -5.93 36.54
N LEU A 31 -11.31 -5.21 36.82
CA LEU A 31 -10.27 -5.00 35.81
C LEU A 31 -9.87 -6.35 35.18
N PRO A 32 -9.80 -6.45 33.84
CA PRO A 32 -9.50 -7.72 33.16
C PRO A 32 -8.17 -8.37 33.57
N SER A 33 -7.21 -7.59 34.08
CA SER A 33 -5.97 -8.11 34.67
C SER A 33 -6.20 -8.83 36.01
N ARG A 34 -7.09 -8.30 36.86
CA ARG A 34 -7.45 -8.90 38.16
C ARG A 34 -8.32 -10.15 37.97
N GLU A 35 -9.32 -10.11 37.10
CA GLU A 35 -10.15 -11.28 36.77
C GLU A 35 -9.27 -12.46 36.31
N ARG A 36 -8.30 -12.18 35.42
CA ARG A 36 -7.33 -13.18 34.93
C ARG A 36 -6.43 -13.73 36.04
N GLN A 37 -5.87 -12.86 36.89
CA GLN A 37 -5.01 -13.30 38.00
C GLN A 37 -5.77 -14.14 39.04
N ALA A 38 -7.03 -13.80 39.28
CA ALA A 38 -7.85 -14.48 40.27
C ALA A 38 -8.59 -15.71 39.72
N GLY A 39 -8.58 -15.92 38.38
CA GLY A 39 -9.36 -16.97 37.73
C GLY A 39 -10.87 -16.83 37.96
N LEU A 40 -11.35 -15.61 38.23
CA LEU A 40 -12.74 -15.35 38.56
C LEU A 40 -13.53 -15.05 37.27
N ALA A 41 -14.66 -15.74 37.10
CA ALA A 41 -15.61 -15.41 36.04
C ALA A 41 -16.45 -14.18 36.44
N PRO A 42 -16.89 -13.36 35.46
CA PRO A 42 -17.80 -12.24 35.72
C PRO A 42 -19.03 -12.68 36.53
N LYS A 43 -19.39 -11.89 37.54
CA LYS A 43 -20.51 -12.22 38.43
C LYS A 43 -21.81 -11.65 37.87
N MET A 44 -22.76 -12.52 37.54
CA MET A 44 -24.08 -12.07 37.07
C MET A 44 -24.84 -11.35 38.19
N LEU A 45 -25.23 -10.10 37.95
CA LEU A 45 -26.00 -9.29 38.89
C LEU A 45 -27.51 -9.50 38.72
N GLY A 46 -27.95 -9.60 37.47
CA GLY A 46 -29.36 -9.80 37.12
C GLY A 46 -29.58 -10.02 35.62
N ALA A 47 -30.81 -10.38 35.27
CA ALA A 47 -31.24 -10.59 33.90
C ALA A 47 -32.68 -10.10 33.71
N ALA A 48 -33.01 -9.61 32.52
CA ALA A 48 -34.37 -9.24 32.15
C ALA A 48 -34.72 -9.72 30.75
N THR A 49 -35.97 -10.11 30.56
CA THR A 49 -36.52 -10.37 29.23
C THR A 49 -36.93 -9.07 28.58
N VAL A 50 -36.60 -8.92 27.30
CA VAL A 50 -36.92 -7.73 26.51
C VAL A 50 -38.38 -7.75 26.12
N GLU A 51 -39.08 -6.67 26.49
CA GLU A 51 -40.44 -6.38 26.06
C GLU A 51 -40.39 -5.60 24.75
N ALA A 52 -40.94 -6.17 23.67
CA ALA A 52 -40.93 -5.51 22.37
C ALA A 52 -41.83 -4.25 22.41
N ASP A 53 -41.28 -3.11 22.01
CA ASP A 53 -41.97 -1.81 21.88
C ASP A 53 -42.14 -1.43 20.39
N GLY A 54 -41.63 -2.25 19.48
CA GLY A 54 -41.71 -2.11 18.03
C GLY A 54 -41.02 -3.25 17.29
N PRO A 55 -40.90 -3.17 15.94
CA PRO A 55 -40.28 -4.21 15.11
C PRO A 55 -38.75 -4.27 15.24
N SER A 56 -38.10 -3.23 15.78
CA SER A 56 -36.64 -3.11 15.90
C SER A 56 -36.18 -2.55 17.24
N GLU A 57 -37.11 -2.37 18.19
CA GLU A 57 -36.84 -1.81 19.52
C GLU A 57 -37.58 -2.61 20.60
N GLY A 58 -36.90 -2.86 21.71
CA GLY A 58 -37.49 -3.46 22.89
C GLY A 58 -36.92 -2.86 24.17
N ARG A 59 -37.70 -2.82 25.24
CA ARG A 59 -37.32 -2.25 26.53
C ARG A 59 -37.00 -3.35 27.54
N PHE A 60 -36.11 -3.04 28.47
CA PHE A 60 -35.81 -3.91 29.60
C PHE A 60 -35.49 -3.10 30.86
N ALA A 61 -35.67 -3.72 32.02
CA ALA A 61 -35.26 -3.18 33.32
C ALA A 61 -34.74 -4.31 34.22
N ILE A 62 -33.55 -4.12 34.79
CA ILE A 62 -32.86 -5.08 35.65
C ILE A 62 -32.62 -4.42 36.99
N GLU A 63 -33.15 -5.01 38.06
CA GLU A 63 -32.89 -4.61 39.44
C GLU A 63 -31.84 -5.52 40.06
N TYR A 64 -30.89 -4.93 40.79
CA TYR A 64 -29.89 -5.67 41.57
C TYR A 64 -29.56 -4.95 42.88
N TRP A 65 -28.99 -5.68 43.84
CA TRP A 65 -28.77 -5.20 45.20
C TRP A 65 -27.28 -5.09 45.54
N PRO A 66 -26.88 -4.13 46.40
CA PRO A 66 -25.48 -3.91 46.74
C PRO A 66 -24.80 -5.05 47.48
N ASP A 67 -25.57 -5.89 48.17
CA ASP A 67 -25.07 -7.08 48.86
C ASP A 67 -24.53 -8.15 47.88
N ARG A 68 -24.82 -8.00 46.57
CA ARG A 68 -24.27 -8.83 45.51
C ARG A 68 -22.91 -8.36 45.02
N PHE A 69 -22.41 -7.19 45.42
CA PHE A 69 -21.06 -6.78 45.06
C PHE A 69 -20.04 -7.69 45.74
N ALA A 70 -18.93 -7.99 45.05
CA ALA A 70 -17.84 -8.73 45.68
C ALA A 70 -17.34 -7.90 46.87
N THR A 71 -17.32 -8.49 48.07
CA THR A 71 -17.07 -7.83 49.36
C THR A 71 -15.65 -7.23 49.51
N GLY A 72 -14.88 -7.13 48.42
CA GLY A 72 -13.44 -6.90 48.43
C GLY A 72 -12.95 -5.50 48.09
N ASP A 73 -13.57 -4.76 47.16
CA ASP A 73 -12.84 -3.65 46.49
C ASP A 73 -13.56 -2.30 46.39
N ALA A 74 -14.86 -2.21 46.70
CA ALA A 74 -15.64 -1.00 46.41
C ALA A 74 -15.69 0.06 47.54
N VAL A 75 -14.74 0.05 48.48
CA VAL A 75 -14.57 1.17 49.42
C VAL A 75 -13.44 2.06 48.92
N ALA A 76 -13.75 2.90 47.94
CA ALA A 76 -12.88 4.01 47.55
C ALA A 76 -12.72 4.97 48.76
N ARG A 77 -11.69 4.74 49.59
CA ARG A 77 -11.42 5.51 50.83
C ARG A 77 -11.01 6.97 50.60
N LEU A 78 -11.00 7.44 49.35
CA LEU A 78 -10.45 8.75 48.98
C LEU A 78 -11.47 9.90 49.01
N HIS A 79 -12.79 9.64 48.98
CA HIS A 79 -13.80 10.71 48.97
C HIS A 79 -14.98 10.44 49.92
N GLY A 80 -14.76 10.61 51.24
CA GLY A 80 -15.71 11.19 52.21
C GLY A 80 -17.04 10.51 52.54
N VAL A 81 -17.75 9.88 51.59
CA VAL A 81 -18.99 9.13 51.80
C VAL A 81 -19.02 8.04 50.73
N GLY A 82 -18.61 6.83 51.07
CA GLY A 82 -18.42 5.73 50.12
C GLY A 82 -19.74 5.19 49.58
N GLN A 83 -20.21 5.75 48.46
CA GLN A 83 -21.21 5.08 47.64
C GLN A 83 -20.50 3.96 46.87
N VAL A 84 -20.92 2.73 47.14
CA VAL A 84 -20.48 1.54 46.41
C VAL A 84 -21.20 1.53 45.08
N ASN A 85 -20.47 1.68 43.98
CA ASN A 85 -21.00 1.57 42.63
C ASN A 85 -20.46 0.32 41.95
N ALA A 86 -21.25 -0.20 41.00
CA ALA A 86 -20.98 -1.40 40.23
C ALA A 86 -20.16 -1.08 38.97
N ASP A 87 -19.25 -1.96 38.59
CA ASP A 87 -18.54 -1.92 37.31
C ASP A 87 -19.22 -2.89 36.34
N LEU A 88 -19.96 -2.36 35.35
CA LEU A 88 -20.94 -3.15 34.61
C LEU A 88 -20.48 -3.58 33.22
N SER A 89 -20.91 -4.78 32.83
CA SER A 89 -20.90 -5.24 31.43
C SER A 89 -22.20 -5.98 31.08
N PHE A 90 -22.45 -6.15 29.78
CA PHE A 90 -23.71 -6.67 29.26
C PHE A 90 -23.50 -7.86 28.34
N ARG A 91 -24.44 -8.80 28.39
CA ARG A 91 -24.63 -9.84 27.36
C ARG A 91 -26.08 -9.88 26.95
N VAL A 92 -26.35 -10.21 25.70
CA VAL A 92 -27.71 -10.36 25.18
C VAL A 92 -27.85 -11.76 24.62
N PHE A 93 -28.95 -12.43 24.91
CA PHE A 93 -29.25 -13.77 24.41
C PHE A 93 -30.57 -13.74 23.63
N ASP A 94 -30.64 -14.51 22.56
CA ASP A 94 -31.88 -14.73 21.84
C ASP A 94 -32.82 -15.69 22.62
N PRO A 95 -34.09 -15.85 22.19
CA PRO A 95 -35.03 -16.74 22.86
C PRO A 95 -34.60 -18.23 22.90
N THR A 96 -33.62 -18.63 22.08
CA THR A 96 -33.05 -19.99 22.09
C THR A 96 -31.88 -20.15 23.07
N GLY A 97 -31.48 -19.06 23.74
CA GLY A 97 -30.35 -19.03 24.66
C GLY A 97 -29.00 -18.82 23.98
N ARG A 98 -28.96 -18.43 22.70
CA ARG A 98 -27.72 -18.12 21.98
C ARG A 98 -27.33 -16.67 22.23
N GLU A 99 -26.06 -16.43 22.55
CA GLU A 99 -25.52 -15.09 22.78
C GLU A 99 -25.47 -14.28 21.48
N MET A 100 -26.03 -13.07 21.51
CA MET A 100 -26.09 -12.11 20.41
C MET A 100 -24.88 -11.18 20.45
N LYS A 101 -24.33 -10.86 19.28
CA LYS A 101 -23.22 -9.92 19.17
C LYS A 101 -23.71 -8.49 19.44
N ILE A 102 -23.23 -7.89 20.51
CA ILE A 102 -23.45 -6.47 20.79
C ILE A 102 -22.56 -5.63 19.87
N ARG A 103 -23.17 -4.73 19.09
CA ARG A 103 -22.46 -3.80 18.21
C ARG A 103 -21.96 -2.59 18.98
N ASN A 104 -22.81 -2.02 19.81
CA ASN A 104 -22.47 -0.93 20.72
C ASN A 104 -23.39 -0.92 21.95
N ILE A 105 -22.93 -0.26 23.01
CA ILE A 105 -23.69 0.06 24.19
C ILE A 105 -23.53 1.56 24.40
N ARG A 106 -24.64 2.31 24.44
CA ARG A 106 -24.62 3.73 24.72
C ARG A 106 -25.11 3.97 26.15
N ALA A 107 -24.29 4.61 26.97
CA ALA A 107 -24.59 4.95 28.35
C ALA A 107 -23.85 6.23 28.74
N LEU A 108 -24.44 7.08 29.60
CA LEU A 108 -23.77 8.31 30.09
C LEU A 108 -23.22 9.20 28.96
N ASP A 109 -23.95 9.30 27.84
CA ASP A 109 -23.55 10.02 26.62
C ASP A 109 -22.24 9.52 25.97
N GLN A 110 -21.81 8.29 26.28
CA GLN A 110 -20.63 7.63 25.72
C GLN A 110 -21.01 6.31 25.02
N ASP A 111 -20.22 5.94 24.02
CA ASP A 111 -20.35 4.67 23.30
C ASP A 111 -19.28 3.67 23.79
N PHE A 112 -19.74 2.46 24.13
CA PHE A 112 -18.94 1.34 24.58
C PHE A 112 -19.09 0.15 23.61
N ARG A 113 -18.06 -0.69 23.52
CA ARG A 113 -18.04 -1.93 22.73
C ARG A 113 -18.51 -3.13 23.55
N ALA A 114 -18.80 -4.24 22.87
CA ALA A 114 -19.04 -5.51 23.55
C ALA A 114 -17.83 -5.90 24.42
N GLY A 115 -18.07 -6.16 25.71
CA GLY A 115 -17.03 -6.53 26.68
C GLY A 115 -16.36 -5.36 27.38
N ASP A 116 -16.61 -4.11 26.97
CA ASP A 116 -16.15 -2.93 27.72
C ASP A 116 -16.84 -2.88 29.10
N ILE A 117 -16.15 -2.27 30.06
CA ILE A 117 -16.62 -2.11 31.44
C ILE A 117 -17.07 -0.66 31.62
N ILE A 118 -18.31 -0.47 32.04
CA ILE A 118 -18.85 0.84 32.44
C ILE A 118 -18.52 1.01 33.92
N PHE A 119 -17.49 1.80 34.21
CA PHE A 119 -17.01 2.00 35.57
C PHE A 119 -17.93 2.90 36.40
N ASN A 120 -18.09 2.55 37.68
CA ASN A 120 -18.86 3.33 38.66
C ASN A 120 -20.30 3.64 38.20
N ALA A 121 -21.03 2.63 37.72
CA ALA A 121 -22.39 2.80 37.26
C ALA A 121 -23.29 3.39 38.36
N ALA A 122 -24.04 4.42 37.99
CA ALA A 122 -24.97 5.09 38.91
C ALA A 122 -26.07 4.14 39.39
N ALA A 123 -26.61 4.40 40.59
CA ALA A 123 -27.71 3.64 41.17
C ALA A 123 -28.92 3.48 40.23
N ARG A 124 -29.13 4.45 39.34
CA ARG A 124 -30.08 4.35 38.23
C ARG A 124 -29.37 4.71 36.94
N MET A 125 -29.29 3.76 36.01
CA MET A 125 -28.62 3.97 34.73
C MET A 125 -29.56 3.61 33.58
N GLN A 126 -29.51 4.43 32.52
CA GLN A 126 -30.19 4.16 31.27
C GLN A 126 -29.17 3.77 30.20
N VAL A 127 -29.43 2.70 29.45
CA VAL A 127 -28.56 2.22 28.38
C VAL A 127 -29.32 1.95 27.08
N THR A 128 -28.66 2.12 25.94
CA THR A 128 -29.13 1.62 24.65
C THR A 128 -28.14 0.60 24.13
N ILE A 129 -28.58 -0.64 23.93
CA ILE A 129 -27.74 -1.72 23.41
C ILE A 129 -28.16 -1.98 21.98
N SER A 130 -27.25 -1.83 21.01
CA SER A 130 -27.54 -2.28 19.64
C SER A 130 -26.93 -3.66 19.45
N VAL A 131 -27.74 -4.63 19.04
CA VAL A 131 -27.26 -5.97 18.66
C VAL A 131 -27.29 -6.12 17.15
N ASP A 132 -26.24 -6.74 16.61
CA ASP A 132 -26.32 -7.24 15.25
C ASP A 132 -26.97 -8.62 15.31
N LEU A 133 -28.06 -8.79 14.55
CA LEU A 133 -28.28 -10.06 13.89
C LEU A 133 -27.10 -10.22 12.95
N GLY A 134 -25.99 -10.78 13.44
CA GLY A 134 -25.11 -11.43 12.50
C GLY A 134 -26.03 -12.33 11.67
N GLU A 135 -26.07 -12.14 10.35
CA GLU A 135 -26.10 -13.34 9.53
C GLU A 135 -24.93 -14.13 10.11
N GLU A 136 -25.23 -15.09 10.99
CA GLU A 136 -24.30 -16.16 11.30
C GLU A 136 -24.17 -16.83 9.94
N ARG A 137 -23.29 -16.27 9.10
CA ARG A 137 -22.57 -17.04 8.12
C ARG A 137 -22.11 -18.21 8.92
N GLU A 138 -22.78 -19.32 8.67
CA GLU A 138 -22.60 -20.54 9.41
C GLU A 138 -21.09 -20.77 9.46
N LYS A 139 -20.52 -20.63 10.67
CA LYS A 139 -19.07 -20.59 10.86
C LYS A 139 -18.48 -21.76 10.09
N SER A 140 -17.45 -21.51 9.30
CA SER A 140 -16.76 -22.58 8.60
C SER A 140 -16.26 -23.64 9.59
N GLU A 141 -16.02 -24.87 9.11
CA GLU A 141 -15.44 -25.93 9.95
C GLU A 141 -14.18 -25.46 10.67
N PHE A 142 -13.29 -24.76 9.95
CA PHE A 142 -12.09 -24.15 10.51
C PHE A 142 -12.41 -23.22 11.69
N GLU A 143 -13.36 -22.28 11.52
CA GLU A 143 -13.73 -21.33 12.57
C GLU A 143 -14.39 -22.02 13.77
N ARG A 144 -15.20 -23.06 13.54
CA ARG A 144 -15.80 -23.86 14.62
C ARG A 144 -14.72 -24.62 15.40
N LEU A 145 -13.77 -25.22 14.70
CA LEU A 145 -12.65 -25.93 15.32
C LEU A 145 -11.79 -24.97 16.14
N LEU A 146 -11.47 -23.79 15.59
CA LEU A 146 -10.71 -22.78 16.30
C LEU A 146 -11.46 -22.24 17.52
N ALA A 147 -12.76 -21.98 17.42
CA ALA A 147 -13.59 -21.54 18.54
C ALA A 147 -13.69 -22.59 19.66
N LEU A 148 -13.56 -23.87 19.31
CA LEU A 148 -13.56 -24.98 20.27
C LEU A 148 -12.22 -25.10 20.99
N VAL A 149 -11.10 -24.93 20.28
CA VAL A 149 -9.75 -25.12 20.82
C VAL A 149 -9.23 -23.89 21.54
N ALA A 150 -9.51 -22.68 21.04
CA ALA A 150 -8.95 -21.42 21.55
C ALA A 150 -9.13 -21.21 23.07
N PRO A 151 -10.29 -21.53 23.69
CA PRO A 151 -10.47 -21.39 25.13
C PRO A 151 -9.58 -22.31 25.97
N VAL A 152 -9.12 -23.44 25.41
CA VAL A 152 -8.33 -24.44 26.12
C VAL A 152 -6.83 -24.16 26.01
N ILE A 153 -6.37 -23.66 24.86
CA ILE A 153 -4.94 -23.43 24.60
C ILE A 153 -4.41 -22.09 25.16
N VAL A 154 -5.30 -21.13 25.46
CA VAL A 154 -5.08 -19.79 26.06
C VAL A 154 -3.89 -19.00 25.50
N ASP A 155 -2.66 -19.36 25.85
CA ASP A 155 -1.41 -18.68 25.48
C ASP A 155 -0.51 -19.50 24.52
N LEU A 156 -0.86 -20.75 24.24
CA LEU A 156 -0.07 -21.64 23.37
C LEU A 156 -0.44 -21.40 21.90
N ARG A 157 0.55 -21.20 21.03
CA ARG A 157 0.29 -21.04 19.59
C ARG A 157 -0.12 -22.37 18.97
N LEU A 158 -0.98 -22.34 17.95
CA LEU A 158 -1.42 -23.55 17.24
C LEU A 158 -0.25 -24.35 16.66
N ALA A 159 0.81 -23.68 16.19
CA ALA A 159 2.02 -24.31 15.65
C ALA A 159 2.91 -24.94 16.75
N GLU A 160 2.66 -24.65 18.03
CA GLU A 160 3.44 -25.17 19.16
C GLU A 160 2.79 -26.39 19.82
N LEU A 161 1.59 -26.80 19.40
CA LEU A 161 0.89 -27.96 19.95
C LEU A 161 1.70 -29.26 19.73
N THR A 162 1.95 -30.03 20.78
CA THR A 162 2.59 -31.35 20.67
C THR A 162 1.59 -32.44 20.28
N ASP A 163 2.07 -33.64 19.95
CA ASP A 163 1.17 -34.78 19.71
C ASP A 163 0.31 -35.08 20.95
N ASP A 164 0.92 -35.00 22.14
CA ASP A 164 0.23 -35.15 23.42
C ASP A 164 -0.85 -34.08 23.63
N ASP A 165 -0.59 -32.81 23.25
CA ASP A 165 -1.58 -31.74 23.34
C ASP A 165 -2.78 -32.01 22.42
N THR A 166 -2.54 -32.53 21.20
CA THR A 166 -3.65 -32.87 20.29
C THR A 166 -4.50 -34.03 20.79
N ILE A 167 -3.90 -35.01 21.48
CA ILE A 167 -4.60 -36.12 22.14
C ILE A 167 -5.40 -35.58 23.34
N PHE A 168 -4.79 -34.73 24.16
CA PHE A 168 -5.43 -34.07 25.29
C PHE A 168 -6.65 -33.27 24.84
N LEU A 169 -6.48 -32.38 23.85
CA LEU A 169 -7.56 -31.56 23.29
C LEU A 169 -8.69 -32.43 22.71
N ALA A 170 -8.36 -33.51 22.01
CA ALA A 170 -9.39 -34.41 21.48
C ALA A 170 -10.24 -35.07 22.58
N ASN A 171 -9.62 -35.40 23.72
CA ASN A 171 -10.31 -35.99 24.88
C ASN A 171 -11.11 -34.94 25.67
N GLU A 172 -10.52 -33.77 25.94
CA GLU A 172 -11.09 -32.71 26.76
C GLU A 172 -12.35 -32.11 26.14
N LEU A 173 -12.37 -31.99 24.82
CA LEU A 173 -13.50 -31.40 24.10
C LEU A 173 -14.75 -32.30 24.07
N GLY A 174 -14.69 -33.51 24.68
CA GLY A 174 -15.86 -34.32 25.01
C GLY A 174 -16.67 -34.84 23.82
N LEU A 175 -16.19 -34.60 22.61
CA LEU A 175 -16.77 -35.13 21.39
C LEU A 175 -16.35 -36.60 21.33
N ARG A 176 -17.29 -37.50 21.66
CA ARG A 176 -17.17 -38.97 21.48
C ARG A 176 -16.34 -39.27 20.22
N PRO A 177 -15.52 -40.34 20.20
CA PRO A 177 -14.55 -40.61 19.14
C PRO A 177 -15.20 -40.51 17.76
N GLN A 178 -15.19 -39.31 17.20
CA GLN A 178 -15.33 -39.08 15.78
C GLN A 178 -13.89 -39.23 15.32
N ASP A 179 -13.62 -40.31 14.60
CA ASP A 179 -12.27 -40.73 14.14
C ASP A 179 -11.50 -39.65 13.36
N ASN A 180 -12.11 -38.49 13.13
CA ASN A 180 -11.57 -37.37 12.38
C ASN A 180 -11.12 -36.18 13.25
N LEU A 181 -11.51 -36.04 14.53
CA LEU A 181 -11.16 -34.84 15.31
C LEU A 181 -9.65 -34.75 15.58
N HIS A 182 -9.04 -35.84 16.06
CA HIS A 182 -7.60 -35.90 16.29
C HIS A 182 -6.82 -35.58 15.00
N ARG A 183 -7.26 -36.11 13.85
CA ARG A 183 -6.70 -35.79 12.53
C ARG A 183 -6.84 -34.31 12.18
N ARG A 184 -8.01 -33.70 12.42
CA ARG A 184 -8.27 -32.27 12.15
C ARG A 184 -7.43 -31.35 13.03
N LEU A 185 -7.23 -31.70 14.30
CA LEU A 185 -6.32 -30.98 15.20
C LEU A 185 -4.87 -31.09 14.71
N GLY A 186 -4.46 -32.29 14.28
CA GLY A 186 -3.16 -32.50 13.64
C GLY A 186 -2.98 -31.64 12.38
N TRP A 187 -3.99 -31.56 11.50
CA TRP A 187 -3.96 -30.67 10.33
C TRP A 187 -3.89 -29.21 10.74
N LEU A 188 -4.72 -28.76 11.68
CA LEU A 188 -4.77 -27.36 12.12
C LEU A 188 -3.39 -26.88 12.57
N ARG A 189 -2.68 -27.71 13.31
CA ARG A 189 -1.31 -27.48 13.75
C ARG A 189 -0.32 -27.38 12.58
N TRP A 190 -0.28 -28.37 11.68
CA TRP A 190 0.60 -28.33 10.49
C TRP A 190 0.29 -27.11 9.60
N CYS A 191 -0.98 -26.78 9.43
CA CYS A 191 -1.43 -25.60 8.68
C CYS A 191 -0.97 -24.30 9.33
N ALA A 192 -0.95 -24.23 10.67
CA ALA A 192 -0.44 -23.07 11.38
C ALA A 192 1.06 -22.87 11.13
N ALA A 193 1.86 -23.93 11.26
CA ALA A 193 3.29 -23.86 11.02
C ALA A 193 3.64 -23.54 9.55
N ALA A 194 2.94 -24.14 8.59
CA ALA A 194 3.09 -23.82 7.17
C ALA A 194 2.65 -22.38 6.86
N GLY A 195 1.59 -21.90 7.52
CA GLY A 195 1.12 -20.52 7.42
C GLY A 195 2.12 -19.49 7.92
N GLU A 196 2.77 -19.77 9.05
CA GLU A 196 3.84 -18.93 9.60
C GLU A 196 5.07 -18.89 8.68
N GLU A 197 5.53 -20.05 8.18
CA GLU A 197 6.68 -20.16 7.28
C GLU A 197 6.43 -19.47 5.92
N ALA A 198 5.22 -19.60 5.36
CA ALA A 198 4.89 -19.03 4.05
C ALA A 198 4.37 -17.58 4.12
N GLY A 199 4.03 -17.07 5.31
CA GLY A 199 3.34 -15.79 5.47
C GLY A 199 1.95 -15.76 4.83
N LEU A 200 1.24 -16.90 4.82
CA LEU A 200 -0.07 -17.07 4.18
C LEU A 200 -1.17 -17.45 5.20
N PRO A 201 -2.45 -17.20 4.90
CA PRO A 201 -3.53 -17.49 5.84
C PRO A 201 -3.64 -18.99 6.18
N ILE A 202 -3.61 -19.33 7.47
CA ILE A 202 -3.81 -20.69 7.99
C ILE A 202 -5.06 -21.39 7.40
N PRO A 203 -6.23 -20.71 7.23
CA PRO A 203 -7.40 -21.37 6.65
C PRO A 203 -7.16 -21.86 5.22
N ALA A 204 -6.28 -21.23 4.43
CA ALA A 204 -5.99 -21.70 3.08
C ALA A 204 -5.33 -23.08 3.11
N PHE A 205 -4.32 -23.26 3.97
CA PHE A 205 -3.69 -24.56 4.19
C PHE A 205 -4.69 -25.59 4.72
N TYR A 206 -5.58 -25.20 5.63
CA TYR A 206 -6.62 -26.11 6.13
C TYR A 206 -7.56 -26.58 5.01
N GLY A 207 -7.94 -25.68 4.10
CA GLY A 207 -8.74 -26.01 2.92
C GLY A 207 -8.04 -27.00 1.99
N TRP A 208 -6.76 -26.78 1.71
CA TRP A 208 -5.93 -27.70 0.92
C TRP A 208 -5.71 -29.05 1.62
N ALA A 209 -5.44 -29.05 2.93
CA ALA A 209 -5.31 -30.26 3.74
C ALA A 209 -6.60 -31.10 3.73
N HIS A 210 -7.75 -30.45 3.88
CA HIS A 210 -9.05 -31.11 3.82
C HIS A 210 -9.35 -31.70 2.43
N GLY A 211 -8.85 -31.06 1.37
CA GLY A 211 -8.88 -31.58 0.00
C GLY A 211 -7.81 -32.62 -0.32
N ASN A 212 -6.94 -32.97 0.64
CA ASN A 212 -5.75 -33.81 0.46
C ASN A 212 -4.83 -33.31 -0.67
N LEU A 213 -4.63 -31.98 -0.76
CA LEU A 213 -3.79 -31.34 -1.76
C LEU A 213 -2.61 -30.62 -1.10
N PRO A 214 -1.34 -30.98 -1.40
CA PRO A 214 -0.92 -32.17 -2.14
C PRO A 214 -1.24 -33.45 -1.35
N GLU A 215 -1.10 -34.62 -1.97
CA GLU A 215 -1.28 -35.93 -1.34
C GLU A 215 -0.13 -36.26 -0.35
N LEU A 216 0.15 -35.34 0.58
CA LEU A 216 1.18 -35.44 1.61
C LEU A 216 0.61 -35.31 3.02
N TRP A 217 -0.55 -34.66 3.21
CA TRP A 217 -1.09 -34.37 4.53
C TRP A 217 -1.32 -35.61 5.39
N GLY A 218 -1.64 -36.75 4.75
CA GLY A 218 -1.76 -38.04 5.42
C GLY A 218 -0.44 -38.71 5.79
N ALA A 219 0.69 -38.27 5.22
CA ALA A 219 2.03 -38.81 5.44
C ALA A 219 2.88 -37.99 6.43
N LEU A 220 2.44 -36.78 6.80
CA LEU A 220 3.11 -35.96 7.82
C LEU A 220 3.12 -36.68 9.18
N ARG A 221 4.29 -36.81 9.80
CA ARG A 221 4.54 -37.57 11.05
C ARG A 221 5.59 -36.87 11.89
N ASP A 222 5.69 -37.23 13.17
CA ASP A 222 6.76 -36.80 14.07
C ASP A 222 6.85 -35.27 14.23
N TYR A 223 5.71 -34.61 14.50
CA TYR A 223 5.67 -33.15 14.60
C TYR A 223 6.54 -32.60 15.74
N ASP A 224 6.71 -33.39 16.80
CA ASP A 224 7.43 -32.99 18.01
C ASP A 224 8.95 -32.91 17.82
N ASP A 225 9.48 -33.44 16.71
CA ASP A 225 10.87 -33.23 16.28
C ASP A 225 10.98 -31.95 15.41
N PRO A 226 11.57 -30.85 15.93
CA PRO A 226 11.60 -29.58 15.20
C PRO A 226 12.35 -29.65 13.87
N ALA A 227 13.37 -30.51 13.75
CA ALA A 227 14.18 -30.63 12.54
C ALA A 227 13.38 -31.34 11.45
N ARG A 228 12.76 -32.47 11.78
CA ARG A 228 11.86 -33.19 10.85
C ARG A 228 10.65 -32.35 10.47
N ARG A 229 10.08 -31.62 11.43
CA ARG A 229 8.97 -30.70 11.17
C ARG A 229 9.34 -29.64 10.14
N ALA A 230 10.51 -29.00 10.27
CA ALA A 230 10.97 -28.00 9.31
C ALA A 230 11.18 -28.59 7.91
N GLU A 231 11.79 -29.77 7.80
CA GLU A 231 11.98 -30.49 6.54
C GLU A 231 10.63 -30.82 5.87
N GLN A 232 9.67 -31.38 6.62
CA GLN A 232 8.35 -31.72 6.12
C GLN A 232 7.52 -30.49 5.72
N ILE A 233 7.63 -29.37 6.46
CA ILE A 233 7.00 -28.10 6.06
C ILE A 233 7.61 -27.62 4.73
N SER A 234 8.94 -27.66 4.59
CA SER A 234 9.57 -27.27 3.32
C SER A 234 9.08 -28.15 2.17
N GLU A 235 9.09 -29.48 2.33
CA GLU A 235 8.60 -30.40 1.31
C GLU A 235 7.12 -30.13 0.95
N LEU A 236 6.27 -29.92 1.95
CA LEU A 236 4.86 -29.59 1.76
C LEU A 236 4.69 -28.31 0.94
N LEU A 237 5.42 -27.24 1.31
CA LEU A 237 5.37 -25.96 0.62
C LEU A 237 5.89 -26.07 -0.82
N ASP A 238 6.94 -26.84 -1.05
CA ASP A 238 7.51 -27.07 -2.38
C ASP A 238 6.54 -27.84 -3.27
N ARG A 239 5.86 -28.86 -2.73
CA ARG A 239 4.82 -29.60 -3.47
C ARG A 239 3.57 -28.76 -3.75
N LEU A 240 3.15 -27.91 -2.81
CA LEU A 240 2.09 -26.93 -3.05
C LEU A 240 2.49 -25.96 -4.16
N ALA A 241 3.73 -25.44 -4.12
CA ALA A 241 4.23 -24.50 -5.13
C ALA A 241 4.40 -25.15 -6.52
N ALA A 242 4.64 -26.46 -6.57
CA ALA A 242 4.67 -27.25 -7.81
C ALA A 242 3.26 -27.60 -8.34
N THR A 243 2.20 -27.41 -7.54
CA THR A 243 0.81 -27.65 -7.96
C THR A 243 0.33 -26.50 -8.84
N ASP A 244 -0.45 -26.81 -9.88
CA ASP A 244 -1.01 -25.81 -10.78
C ASP A 244 -1.96 -24.83 -10.05
N ASP A 245 -1.92 -23.56 -10.46
CA ASP A 245 -2.68 -22.47 -9.82
C ASP A 245 -4.19 -22.73 -9.89
N ASP A 246 -4.73 -23.18 -11.02
CA ASP A 246 -6.16 -23.42 -11.17
C ASP A 246 -6.61 -24.54 -10.23
N THR A 247 -5.75 -25.53 -10.00
CA THR A 247 -6.01 -26.62 -9.04
C THR A 247 -6.04 -26.10 -7.60
N LEU A 248 -5.06 -25.27 -7.22
CA LEU A 248 -5.00 -24.66 -5.88
C LEU A 248 -6.20 -23.73 -5.63
N VAL A 249 -6.57 -22.91 -6.62
CA VAL A 249 -7.72 -22.00 -6.57
C VAL A 249 -9.02 -22.78 -6.47
N LEU A 250 -9.21 -23.78 -7.33
CA LEU A 250 -10.42 -24.62 -7.32
C LEU A 250 -10.57 -25.35 -5.97
N ALA A 251 -9.47 -25.82 -5.38
CA ALA A 251 -9.50 -26.44 -4.05
C ALA A 251 -9.97 -25.47 -2.97
N LEU A 252 -9.48 -24.23 -2.96
CA LEU A 252 -9.94 -23.20 -2.00
C LEU A 252 -11.40 -22.81 -2.23
N VAL A 253 -11.81 -22.63 -3.48
CA VAL A 253 -13.21 -22.30 -3.82
C VAL A 253 -14.15 -23.42 -3.36
N ARG A 254 -13.80 -24.69 -3.60
CA ARG A 254 -14.56 -25.85 -3.12
C ARG A 254 -14.58 -25.92 -1.59
N ALA A 255 -13.49 -25.60 -0.91
CA ALA A 255 -13.44 -25.55 0.54
C ALA A 255 -14.34 -24.45 1.10
N VAL A 256 -14.41 -23.28 0.44
CA VAL A 256 -15.37 -22.21 0.80
C VAL A 256 -16.82 -22.65 0.58
N GLU A 257 -17.12 -23.23 -0.58
CA GLU A 257 -18.48 -23.71 -0.91
C GLU A 257 -18.95 -24.80 0.04
N GLY A 258 -18.05 -25.72 0.42
CA GLY A 258 -18.28 -26.75 1.43
C GLY A 258 -18.25 -26.24 2.88
N ARG A 259 -18.09 -24.92 3.10
CA ARG A 259 -17.97 -24.29 4.42
C ARG A 259 -16.89 -24.93 5.29
N ILE A 260 -15.81 -25.39 4.68
CA ILE A 260 -14.63 -25.90 5.38
C ILE A 260 -13.78 -24.74 5.90
N ILE A 261 -13.67 -23.67 5.11
CA ILE A 261 -12.89 -22.46 5.42
C ILE A 261 -13.74 -21.19 5.27
N PRO A 262 -13.32 -20.05 5.83
CA PRO A 262 -14.09 -18.81 5.80
C PRO A 262 -14.39 -18.31 4.38
N GLY A 263 -15.58 -17.74 4.18
CA GLY A 263 -16.08 -17.36 2.86
C GLY A 263 -15.29 -16.25 2.16
N GLU A 264 -14.66 -15.36 2.93
CA GLU A 264 -13.84 -14.26 2.44
C GLU A 264 -12.57 -14.71 1.71
N LEU A 265 -12.15 -15.98 1.86
CA LEU A 265 -11.02 -16.51 1.10
C LEU A 265 -11.36 -16.72 -0.38
N ARG A 266 -12.63 -16.77 -0.77
CA ARG A 266 -13.03 -17.01 -2.17
C ARG A 266 -12.47 -15.96 -3.12
N GLU A 267 -12.62 -14.68 -2.76
CA GLU A 267 -12.14 -13.55 -3.56
C GLU A 267 -10.61 -13.46 -3.57
N ARG A 268 -9.95 -14.04 -2.56
CA ARG A 268 -8.50 -14.03 -2.39
C ARG A 268 -7.82 -15.30 -2.91
N ALA A 269 -8.58 -16.30 -3.37
CA ALA A 269 -8.05 -17.62 -3.70
C ALA A 269 -6.93 -17.57 -4.75
N ALA A 270 -7.13 -16.81 -5.84
CA ALA A 270 -6.12 -16.62 -6.89
C ALA A 270 -4.84 -15.95 -6.38
N ALA A 271 -4.98 -14.93 -5.52
CA ALA A 271 -3.84 -14.24 -4.94
C ALA A 271 -3.03 -15.15 -3.98
N ILE A 272 -3.73 -16.00 -3.21
CA ILE A 272 -3.12 -16.97 -2.28
C ILE A 272 -2.39 -18.08 -3.06
N ALA A 273 -3.02 -18.66 -4.07
CA ALA A 273 -2.40 -19.66 -4.94
C ALA A 273 -1.15 -19.12 -5.65
N GLY A 274 -1.27 -17.93 -6.26
CA GLY A 274 -0.13 -17.29 -6.90
C GLY A 274 0.99 -16.92 -5.91
N ALA A 275 0.68 -16.73 -4.62
CA ALA A 275 1.69 -16.47 -3.59
C ALA A 275 2.48 -17.73 -3.21
N ILE A 276 1.81 -18.87 -3.05
CA ILE A 276 2.51 -20.13 -2.77
C ILE A 276 3.37 -20.56 -3.96
N ARG A 277 2.86 -20.39 -5.20
CA ARG A 277 3.61 -20.72 -6.42
C ARG A 277 4.90 -19.93 -6.57
N ARG A 278 4.91 -18.65 -6.17
CA ARG A 278 6.12 -17.81 -6.19
C ARG A 278 7.29 -18.40 -5.41
N ARG A 279 7.05 -19.28 -4.43
CA ARG A 279 8.12 -19.98 -3.69
C ARG A 279 8.94 -20.91 -4.59
N ALA A 280 8.32 -21.55 -5.58
CA ALA A 280 9.01 -22.40 -6.56
C ALA A 280 9.66 -21.61 -7.71
N LEU A 281 9.52 -20.29 -7.71
CA LEU A 281 10.06 -19.43 -8.76
C LEU A 281 11.33 -18.75 -8.26
N VAL A 282 12.33 -18.69 -9.12
CA VAL A 282 13.54 -17.90 -8.91
C VAL A 282 13.24 -16.45 -9.30
N SER A 283 13.60 -15.52 -8.43
CA SER A 283 13.56 -14.09 -8.74
C SER A 283 14.67 -13.79 -9.75
N VAL A 284 14.30 -13.31 -10.94
CA VAL A 284 15.24 -12.82 -11.94
C VAL A 284 15.15 -11.29 -11.95
N ASN A 285 16.28 -10.65 -11.71
CA ASN A 285 16.42 -9.20 -11.75
C ASN A 285 17.22 -8.82 -12.99
N ALA A 286 16.66 -8.01 -13.88
CA ALA A 286 17.39 -7.45 -15.01
C ALA A 286 17.54 -5.95 -14.86
N ARG A 287 18.76 -5.47 -15.12
CA ARG A 287 19.06 -4.05 -15.26
C ARG A 287 18.99 -3.69 -16.73
N LEU A 288 18.16 -2.71 -17.05
CA LEU A 288 17.83 -2.31 -18.41
C LEU A 288 18.24 -0.85 -18.61
N ARG A 289 18.58 -0.47 -19.85
CA ARG A 289 18.85 0.94 -20.21
C ARG A 289 17.96 1.38 -21.35
N LEU A 290 17.15 2.39 -21.07
CA LEU A 290 16.30 3.03 -22.05
C LEU A 290 17.11 3.99 -22.93
N GLU A 291 17.09 3.76 -24.23
CA GLU A 291 17.84 4.57 -25.20
C GLU A 291 16.95 5.01 -26.36
N ARG A 292 17.28 6.18 -26.93
CA ARG A 292 16.66 6.63 -28.19
C ARG A 292 17.18 5.79 -29.36
N ALA A 293 16.26 5.21 -30.13
CA ALA A 293 16.60 4.35 -31.27
C ALA A 293 17.53 5.02 -32.30
N SER A 294 17.37 6.32 -32.56
CA SER A 294 18.10 7.05 -33.61
C SER A 294 19.50 7.54 -33.21
N GLY A 295 19.94 7.36 -31.96
CA GLY A 295 21.20 7.95 -31.49
C GLY A 295 21.83 7.31 -30.26
N ARG A 296 21.23 6.26 -29.70
CA ARG A 296 21.72 5.57 -28.48
C ARG A 296 21.92 6.49 -27.28
N SER A 297 21.26 7.65 -27.26
CA SER A 297 21.30 8.55 -26.13
C SER A 297 20.42 8.00 -25.01
N PRO A 298 20.91 7.93 -23.76
CA PRO A 298 20.11 7.47 -22.64
C PRO A 298 18.92 8.39 -22.39
N LEU A 299 17.81 7.80 -21.95
CA LEU A 299 16.55 8.48 -21.70
C LEU A 299 16.29 8.53 -20.19
N ALA A 300 16.82 9.55 -19.53
CA ALA A 300 16.69 9.77 -18.09
C ALA A 300 15.35 10.40 -17.68
N GLY A 301 14.79 9.98 -16.54
CA GLY A 301 13.54 10.52 -15.97
C GLY A 301 12.27 10.09 -16.69
N TYR A 302 12.30 8.97 -17.43
CA TYR A 302 11.12 8.39 -18.09
C TYR A 302 10.51 7.34 -17.18
N ALA A 303 9.19 7.33 -17.09
CA ALA A 303 8.46 6.27 -16.41
C ALA A 303 8.27 5.09 -17.38
N VAL A 304 8.67 3.90 -16.96
CA VAL A 304 8.64 2.67 -17.74
C VAL A 304 7.77 1.65 -17.03
N THR A 305 6.59 1.36 -17.58
CA THR A 305 5.74 0.26 -17.13
C THR A 305 6.11 -1.00 -17.90
N THR A 306 6.39 -2.10 -17.20
CA THR A 306 6.87 -3.34 -17.81
C THR A 306 5.82 -4.43 -17.74
N PHE A 307 5.61 -5.13 -18.84
CA PHE A 307 4.65 -6.22 -18.99
C PHE A 307 5.37 -7.50 -19.43
N ASP A 308 5.04 -8.61 -18.79
CA ASP A 308 5.54 -9.93 -19.13
C ASP A 308 4.64 -10.59 -20.18
N VAL A 309 5.07 -10.55 -21.43
CA VAL A 309 4.30 -11.04 -22.58
C VAL A 309 4.11 -12.56 -22.49
N ASP A 310 5.12 -13.27 -21.97
CA ASP A 310 5.08 -14.72 -21.82
C ASP A 310 4.20 -15.16 -20.62
N ALA A 311 3.78 -14.21 -19.76
CA ALA A 311 2.79 -14.40 -18.70
C ALA A 311 1.49 -13.64 -18.97
N ALA A 312 1.02 -13.64 -20.23
CA ALA A 312 -0.23 -13.01 -20.65
C ALA A 312 -0.31 -11.50 -20.33
N ASP A 313 0.76 -10.77 -20.67
CA ASP A 313 0.90 -9.33 -20.41
C ASP A 313 0.75 -8.96 -18.93
N ARG A 314 1.24 -9.82 -18.03
CA ARG A 314 1.24 -9.52 -16.60
C ARG A 314 2.06 -8.27 -16.32
N ASP A 315 1.45 -7.29 -15.67
CA ASP A 315 2.13 -6.08 -15.19
C ASP A 315 3.18 -6.43 -14.13
N LEU A 316 4.44 -6.04 -14.39
CA LEU A 316 5.59 -6.22 -13.51
C LEU A 316 5.92 -4.95 -12.70
N GLY A 317 5.16 -3.87 -12.90
CA GLY A 317 5.31 -2.59 -12.21
C GLY A 317 5.83 -1.48 -13.11
N THR A 318 6.02 -0.31 -12.50
CA THR A 318 6.55 0.89 -13.14
C THR A 318 7.79 1.37 -12.39
N ASP A 319 8.85 1.68 -13.14
CA ASP A 319 10.08 2.29 -12.61
C ASP A 319 10.36 3.62 -13.34
N VAL A 320 11.25 4.45 -12.79
CA VAL A 320 11.70 5.70 -13.42
C VAL A 320 13.18 5.60 -13.73
N THR A 321 13.53 5.84 -14.99
CA THR A 321 14.92 5.74 -15.44
C THR A 321 15.82 6.77 -14.76
N ASP A 322 17.02 6.34 -14.38
CA ASP A 322 18.02 7.19 -13.74
C ASP A 322 18.73 8.14 -14.74
N ALA A 323 19.78 8.85 -14.30
CA ALA A 323 20.56 9.76 -15.15
C ALA A 323 21.24 9.09 -16.36
N LEU A 324 21.49 7.78 -16.27
CA LEU A 324 22.05 6.94 -17.35
C LEU A 324 20.94 6.28 -18.18
N GLY A 325 19.67 6.58 -17.91
CA GLY A 325 18.53 5.93 -18.55
C GLY A 325 18.29 4.51 -18.05
N GLU A 326 18.90 4.10 -16.95
CA GLU A 326 18.83 2.74 -16.41
C GLU A 326 17.67 2.56 -15.45
N PHE A 327 17.09 1.37 -15.44
CA PHE A 327 15.98 0.96 -14.58
C PHE A 327 16.06 -0.55 -14.30
N GLU A 328 15.36 -1.02 -13.27
CA GLU A 328 15.38 -2.44 -12.89
C GLU A 328 14.00 -3.08 -13.04
N VAL A 329 13.98 -4.34 -13.49
CA VAL A 329 12.77 -5.15 -13.57
C VAL A 329 13.01 -6.48 -12.88
N THR A 330 12.08 -6.85 -12.00
CA THR A 330 12.05 -8.14 -11.33
C THR A 330 10.89 -8.97 -11.85
N TRP A 331 11.15 -10.22 -12.24
CA TRP A 331 10.11 -11.21 -12.48
C TRP A 331 10.48 -12.53 -11.82
N TYR A 332 9.51 -13.43 -11.78
CA TYR A 332 9.64 -14.74 -11.15
C TYR A 332 9.45 -15.82 -12.20
N ALA A 333 10.44 -16.69 -12.38
CA ALA A 333 10.41 -17.77 -13.36
C ALA A 333 10.81 -19.11 -12.72
N PRO A 334 10.27 -20.25 -13.18
CA PRO A 334 10.77 -21.56 -12.77
C PRO A 334 12.27 -21.66 -13.07
N GLU A 335 13.04 -22.34 -12.22
CA GLU A 335 14.50 -22.45 -12.39
C GLU A 335 14.90 -22.92 -13.80
N ALA A 336 14.24 -23.93 -14.35
CA ALA A 336 14.50 -24.42 -15.71
C ALA A 336 14.19 -23.39 -16.82
N ALA A 337 13.21 -22.50 -16.59
CA ALA A 337 12.81 -21.46 -17.53
C ALA A 337 13.55 -20.14 -17.29
N SER A 338 14.21 -19.99 -16.14
CA SER A 338 15.00 -18.81 -15.79
C SER A 338 16.23 -18.65 -16.68
N GLN A 339 16.57 -19.63 -17.52
CA GLN A 339 17.63 -19.57 -18.53
C GLN A 339 17.13 -19.23 -19.94
N ALA A 340 15.82 -19.17 -20.14
CA ALA A 340 15.22 -18.86 -21.44
C ALA A 340 15.11 -17.34 -21.65
N GLU A 341 15.18 -16.90 -22.90
CA GLU A 341 14.87 -15.52 -23.26
C GLU A 341 13.41 -15.19 -22.89
N ARG A 342 13.20 -14.15 -22.09
CA ARG A 342 11.88 -13.68 -21.63
C ARG A 342 11.44 -12.47 -22.44
N LYS A 343 10.25 -12.51 -23.04
CA LYS A 343 9.71 -11.38 -23.81
C LYS A 343 9.02 -10.38 -22.88
N LEU A 344 9.60 -9.19 -22.77
CA LEU A 344 9.02 -8.08 -22.02
C LEU A 344 8.58 -6.97 -22.97
N ARG A 345 7.38 -6.43 -22.72
CA ARG A 345 6.84 -5.24 -23.37
C ARG A 345 6.95 -4.07 -22.41
N PHE A 346 7.40 -2.93 -22.91
CA PHE A 346 7.57 -1.70 -22.14
C PHE A 346 6.63 -0.63 -22.68
N SER A 347 5.89 0.02 -21.79
CA SER A 347 5.15 1.25 -22.08
C SER A 347 5.87 2.42 -21.43
N VAL A 348 6.36 3.33 -22.25
CA VAL A 348 7.27 4.40 -21.83
C VAL A 348 6.58 5.73 -21.93
N THR A 349 6.51 6.45 -20.81
CA THR A 349 6.03 7.81 -20.75
C THR A 349 7.11 8.73 -20.23
N GLY A 350 7.14 9.98 -20.69
CA GLY A 350 8.14 10.93 -20.22
C GLY A 350 8.29 12.15 -21.13
N PRO A 351 9.29 13.00 -20.83
CA PRO A 351 9.48 14.27 -21.50
C PRO A 351 9.56 14.12 -23.02
N GLY A 352 8.60 14.71 -23.71
CA GLY A 352 8.59 14.80 -25.15
C GLY A 352 7.99 13.62 -25.92
N LEU A 353 7.37 12.68 -25.20
CA LEU A 353 6.41 11.73 -25.75
C LEU A 353 4.99 12.24 -25.49
N ASN A 354 4.23 12.51 -26.55
CA ASN A 354 2.82 12.93 -26.43
C ASN A 354 1.90 11.74 -26.14
N GLU A 355 2.32 10.54 -26.54
CA GLU A 355 1.65 9.27 -26.30
C GLU A 355 2.70 8.27 -25.77
N PRO A 356 2.30 7.27 -24.96
CA PRO A 356 3.21 6.23 -24.51
C PRO A 356 3.88 5.54 -25.70
N ALA A 357 5.21 5.45 -25.67
CA ALA A 357 5.93 4.66 -26.66
C ALA A 357 5.98 3.21 -26.20
N GLU A 358 5.58 2.28 -27.06
CA GLU A 358 5.64 0.85 -26.76
C GLU A 358 6.77 0.16 -27.53
N THR A 359 7.46 -0.76 -26.86
CA THR A 359 8.46 -1.63 -27.48
C THR A 359 8.47 -2.99 -26.78
N THR A 360 8.84 -4.04 -27.52
CA THR A 360 8.95 -5.40 -26.97
C THR A 360 10.33 -5.94 -27.29
N ILE A 361 11.03 -6.44 -26.28
CA ILE A 361 12.36 -7.05 -26.44
C ILE A 361 12.39 -8.41 -25.74
N GLY A 362 13.26 -9.30 -26.19
CA GLY A 362 13.64 -10.48 -25.42
C GLY A 362 14.83 -10.17 -24.52
N ILE A 363 14.71 -10.53 -23.24
CA ILE A 363 15.78 -10.41 -22.26
C ILE A 363 16.31 -11.82 -21.99
N PRO A 364 17.61 -12.09 -22.24
CA PRO A 364 18.20 -13.35 -21.80
C PRO A 364 18.14 -13.39 -20.28
N ALA A 365 17.37 -14.33 -19.73
CA ALA A 365 17.37 -14.58 -18.31
C ALA A 365 18.62 -15.41 -18.03
N ASP A 366 19.65 -14.82 -17.41
CA ASP A 366 20.75 -15.58 -16.82
C ASP A 366 20.74 -15.31 -15.31
N PRO A 367 20.20 -16.23 -14.49
CA PRO A 367 20.10 -16.03 -13.05
C PRO A 367 21.46 -16.06 -12.35
N GLN A 368 22.52 -16.51 -13.04
CA GLN A 368 23.88 -16.61 -12.49
C GLN A 368 24.70 -15.33 -12.72
N VAL A 369 24.30 -14.48 -13.67
CA VAL A 369 24.96 -13.19 -13.89
C VAL A 369 24.33 -12.19 -12.92
N PRO A 370 25.10 -11.60 -11.98
CA PRO A 370 24.57 -10.55 -11.12
C PRO A 370 23.99 -9.44 -11.98
N ALA A 371 22.78 -8.96 -11.65
CA ALA A 371 22.09 -7.88 -12.39
C ALA A 371 22.98 -6.63 -12.61
N SER A 372 24.01 -6.45 -11.78
CA SER A 372 25.01 -5.40 -11.90
C SER A 372 25.98 -5.52 -13.09
N GLN A 373 26.05 -6.66 -13.80
CA GLN A 373 27.11 -6.91 -14.80
C GLN A 373 26.66 -6.80 -16.26
N THR A 374 25.36 -6.91 -16.56
CA THR A 374 24.85 -6.81 -17.93
C THR A 374 23.66 -5.86 -17.98
N VAL A 375 23.83 -4.74 -18.69
CA VAL A 375 22.77 -3.77 -18.95
C VAL A 375 22.21 -4.01 -20.34
N THR A 376 20.97 -4.48 -20.44
CA THR A 376 20.31 -4.71 -21.73
C THR A 376 19.67 -3.42 -22.23
N THR A 377 19.94 -3.04 -23.48
CA THR A 377 19.41 -1.80 -24.06
C THR A 377 17.98 -1.99 -24.57
N VAL A 378 17.10 -1.04 -24.23
CA VAL A 378 15.71 -0.95 -24.68
C VAL A 378 15.58 0.24 -25.65
N PRO A 379 15.58 0.00 -26.98
CA PRO A 379 15.47 1.09 -27.94
C PRO A 379 14.03 1.60 -28.05
N ILE A 380 13.84 2.89 -27.83
CA ILE A 380 12.55 3.57 -27.99
C ILE A 380 12.54 4.37 -29.29
N PRO A 381 11.59 4.09 -30.20
CA PRO A 381 11.35 4.94 -31.35
C PRO A 381 10.75 6.26 -30.85
N PHE A 382 11.50 7.35 -31.02
CA PHE A 382 10.91 8.67 -30.86
C PHE A 382 10.35 9.10 -32.21
N PRO A 383 9.13 9.68 -32.26
CA PRO A 383 8.74 10.43 -33.45
C PRO A 383 9.83 11.45 -33.70
N GLY A 384 10.44 11.39 -34.89
CA GLY A 384 11.58 12.24 -35.22
C GLY A 384 11.20 13.69 -34.98
N ARG A 385 11.76 14.29 -33.91
CA ARG A 385 11.67 15.73 -33.72
C ARG A 385 12.54 16.35 -34.79
N GLU A 386 11.96 16.66 -35.95
CA GLU A 386 12.54 17.68 -36.82
C GLU A 386 12.82 18.88 -35.93
N GLY A 387 14.10 19.23 -35.78
CA GLY A 387 14.59 20.07 -34.69
C GLY A 387 13.74 21.34 -34.56
N LEU A 388 13.38 21.71 -33.34
CA LEU A 388 12.61 22.91 -33.05
C LEU A 388 13.24 24.17 -33.68
N LEU A 389 14.56 24.20 -33.89
CA LEU A 389 15.24 25.26 -34.66
C LEU A 389 14.77 25.33 -36.12
N SER A 390 14.52 24.20 -36.79
CA SER A 390 13.92 24.15 -38.12
C SER A 390 12.49 24.67 -38.10
N GLN A 391 11.71 24.34 -37.07
CA GLN A 391 10.34 24.87 -36.93
C GLN A 391 10.32 26.38 -36.65
N LEU A 392 11.30 26.88 -35.90
CA LEU A 392 11.49 28.31 -35.67
C LEU A 392 11.86 29.04 -36.97
N ARG A 393 12.65 28.40 -37.84
CA ARG A 393 12.99 28.91 -39.17
C ARG A 393 11.75 29.05 -40.05
N ASP A 394 10.94 27.99 -40.13
CA ASP A 394 9.84 27.93 -41.09
C ASP A 394 8.57 28.66 -40.59
N GLY A 395 8.44 28.82 -39.27
CA GLY A 395 7.26 29.38 -38.65
C GLY A 395 7.24 30.90 -38.48
N GLY A 396 8.33 31.62 -38.80
CA GLY A 396 8.41 33.08 -38.69
C GLY A 396 8.22 33.62 -37.26
N PHE A 397 8.39 32.77 -36.23
CA PHE A 397 7.95 33.07 -34.87
C PHE A 397 8.84 34.03 -34.08
N ALA A 398 10.00 34.44 -34.63
CA ALA A 398 11.01 35.07 -33.80
C ALA A 398 11.89 36.15 -34.47
N ASP A 399 11.59 36.59 -35.71
CA ASP A 399 12.44 37.53 -36.45
C ASP A 399 13.94 37.14 -36.41
N LEU A 400 14.21 35.83 -36.37
CA LEU A 400 15.56 35.30 -36.27
C LEU A 400 16.18 35.23 -37.67
N PRO A 401 17.39 35.77 -37.89
CA PRO A 401 18.08 35.62 -39.16
C PRO A 401 18.31 34.14 -39.48
N THR A 402 17.86 33.67 -40.64
CA THR A 402 18.05 32.27 -41.07
C THR A 402 19.53 31.87 -41.11
N GLU A 403 20.38 32.80 -41.54
CA GLU A 403 21.85 32.64 -41.60
C GLU A 403 22.44 32.29 -40.23
N LEU A 404 21.88 32.84 -39.15
CA LEU A 404 22.30 32.54 -37.79
C LEU A 404 21.97 31.10 -37.40
N LEU A 405 20.77 30.63 -37.71
CA LEU A 405 20.33 29.27 -37.39
C LEU A 405 21.19 28.23 -38.13
N ASP A 406 21.51 28.51 -39.39
CA ASP A 406 22.40 27.68 -40.19
C ASP A 406 23.83 27.68 -39.63
N ASP A 407 24.35 28.84 -39.20
CA ASP A 407 25.66 28.97 -38.56
C ASP A 407 25.73 28.22 -37.22
N LEU A 408 24.69 28.30 -36.38
CA LEU A 408 24.59 27.54 -35.13
C LEU A 408 24.67 26.03 -35.38
N ALA A 409 23.93 25.54 -36.39
CA ALA A 409 23.91 24.13 -36.73
C ALA A 409 25.24 23.66 -37.35
N ALA A 410 25.77 24.41 -38.33
CA ALA A 410 26.92 24.02 -39.12
C ALA A 410 28.26 24.23 -38.39
N LYS A 411 28.45 25.40 -37.77
CA LYS A 411 29.73 25.78 -37.15
C LYS A 411 29.82 25.37 -35.68
N HIS A 412 28.69 25.33 -34.98
CA HIS A 412 28.66 25.07 -33.54
C HIS A 412 28.03 23.73 -33.16
N GLY A 413 27.41 23.02 -34.11
CA GLY A 413 26.73 21.75 -33.85
C GLY A 413 25.48 21.90 -32.98
N ILE A 414 24.90 23.09 -32.91
CA ILE A 414 23.70 23.41 -32.13
C ILE A 414 22.50 23.21 -33.04
N ARG A 415 21.79 22.08 -32.88
CA ARG A 415 20.67 21.69 -33.75
C ARG A 415 19.31 21.79 -33.06
N THR A 416 19.30 21.94 -31.75
CA THR A 416 18.10 22.06 -30.93
C THR A 416 18.26 23.17 -29.88
N LEU A 417 17.16 23.66 -29.32
CA LEU A 417 17.21 24.58 -28.20
C LEU A 417 17.80 23.93 -26.93
N ALA A 418 17.59 22.63 -26.74
CA ALA A 418 18.26 21.87 -25.69
C ALA A 418 19.79 21.93 -25.79
N ASP A 419 20.36 21.99 -27.00
CA ASP A 419 21.82 22.12 -27.18
C ASP A 419 22.33 23.48 -26.70
N ILE A 420 21.53 24.55 -26.87
CA ILE A 420 21.83 25.89 -26.32
C ILE A 420 21.92 25.82 -24.80
N ARG A 421 20.91 25.21 -24.14
CA ARG A 421 20.91 25.02 -22.69
C ARG A 421 22.10 24.20 -22.18
N ARG A 422 22.45 23.10 -22.86
CA ARG A 422 23.60 22.27 -22.49
C ARG A 422 24.91 23.03 -22.52
N ARG A 423 25.04 24.04 -23.38
CA ARG A 423 26.20 24.95 -23.42
C ARG A 423 26.12 26.12 -22.45
N GLY A 424 25.08 26.16 -21.61
CA GLY A 424 24.84 27.21 -20.63
C GLY A 424 24.40 28.54 -21.24
N GLY A 425 23.80 28.51 -22.43
CA GLY A 425 23.34 29.68 -23.18
C GLY A 425 24.34 30.15 -24.25
N LEU A 426 23.84 30.90 -25.23
CA LEU A 426 24.62 31.41 -26.36
C LEU A 426 25.67 32.44 -25.92
N ALA A 427 25.38 33.24 -24.89
CA ALA A 427 26.32 34.21 -24.34
C ALA A 427 27.65 33.59 -23.84
N ARG A 428 27.64 32.29 -23.49
CA ARG A 428 28.84 31.56 -23.04
C ARG A 428 29.73 31.09 -24.19
N ILE A 429 29.21 31.04 -25.41
CA ILE A 429 29.95 30.58 -26.58
C ILE A 429 30.80 31.74 -27.10
N ALA A 430 32.13 31.65 -26.92
CA ALA A 430 33.06 32.75 -27.19
C ALA A 430 32.87 33.41 -28.58
N ASN A 431 32.66 32.60 -29.62
CA ASN A 431 32.52 33.07 -31.01
C ASN A 431 31.16 33.72 -31.31
N LEU A 432 30.18 33.60 -30.40
CA LEU A 432 28.84 34.15 -30.55
C LEU A 432 28.62 35.42 -29.70
N ARG A 433 29.61 35.83 -28.90
CA ARG A 433 29.54 37.04 -28.06
C ARG A 433 29.43 38.35 -28.85
N SER A 434 29.83 38.34 -30.13
CA SER A 434 29.71 39.49 -31.03
C SER A 434 28.35 39.59 -31.71
N MET A 435 27.45 38.64 -31.45
CA MET A 435 26.08 38.67 -31.96
C MET A 435 25.28 39.78 -31.29
N ASP A 436 24.22 40.23 -31.96
CA ASP A 436 23.23 41.13 -31.36
C ASP A 436 22.74 40.56 -30.01
N PRO A 437 22.96 41.26 -28.88
CA PRO A 437 22.53 40.82 -27.56
C PRO A 437 21.04 40.46 -27.51
N ALA A 438 20.18 41.19 -28.23
CA ALA A 438 18.75 40.94 -28.22
C ALA A 438 18.38 39.57 -28.85
N VAL A 439 19.11 39.17 -29.88
CA VAL A 439 18.92 37.87 -30.55
C VAL A 439 19.41 36.73 -29.67
N SER A 440 20.58 36.89 -29.04
CA SER A 440 21.13 35.91 -28.10
C SER A 440 20.20 35.70 -26.90
N GLU A 441 19.76 36.79 -26.26
CA GLU A 441 18.85 36.72 -25.11
C GLU A 441 17.52 36.05 -25.48
N ARG A 442 17.00 36.31 -26.68
CA ARG A 442 15.76 35.68 -27.15
C ARG A 442 15.92 34.18 -27.37
N LEU A 443 17.01 33.73 -27.98
CA LEU A 443 17.28 32.30 -28.18
C LEU A 443 17.53 31.58 -26.85
N ASP A 444 18.23 32.21 -25.91
CA ASP A 444 18.42 31.68 -24.56
C ASP A 444 17.09 31.57 -23.81
N ALA A 445 16.21 32.57 -23.95
CA ALA A 445 14.89 32.54 -23.35
C ALA A 445 13.98 31.46 -23.97
N LEU A 446 13.97 31.32 -25.30
CA LEU A 446 13.28 30.20 -25.96
C LEU A 446 13.82 28.86 -25.46
N ALA A 447 15.14 28.74 -25.31
CA ALA A 447 15.77 27.52 -24.87
C ALA A 447 15.40 27.14 -23.43
N ASP A 448 15.27 28.11 -22.53
CA ASP A 448 14.77 27.87 -21.19
C ASP A 448 13.27 27.53 -21.17
N LEU A 449 12.44 28.21 -21.96
CA LEU A 449 11.00 27.97 -22.04
C LEU A 449 10.62 26.62 -22.69
N GLU A 450 11.48 26.06 -23.55
CA GLU A 450 11.33 24.71 -24.13
C GLU A 450 11.13 23.64 -23.03
N ARG A 451 11.60 23.91 -21.80
CA ARG A 451 11.41 23.03 -20.64
C ARG A 451 9.95 22.87 -20.20
N LEU A 452 9.09 23.81 -20.57
CA LEU A 452 7.68 23.83 -20.19
C LEU A 452 6.75 23.51 -21.35
N SER A 453 7.12 23.90 -22.57
CA SER A 453 6.33 23.66 -23.76
C SER A 453 7.21 23.43 -24.98
N ASP A 454 6.85 22.41 -25.76
CA ASP A 454 7.45 22.15 -27.08
C ASP A 454 6.74 22.94 -28.21
N ASP A 455 5.67 23.70 -27.93
CA ASP A 455 4.94 24.49 -28.95
C ASP A 455 5.59 25.88 -29.15
N PRO A 456 6.17 26.18 -30.33
CA PRO A 456 6.75 27.49 -30.63
C PRO A 456 5.78 28.66 -30.41
N LYS A 457 4.48 28.45 -30.62
CA LYS A 457 3.46 29.49 -30.41
C LYS A 457 3.26 29.81 -28.94
N GLU A 458 3.27 28.79 -28.08
CA GLU A 458 3.18 28.98 -26.62
C GLU A 458 4.42 29.70 -26.10
N MET A 459 5.63 29.27 -26.50
CA MET A 459 6.88 29.93 -26.09
C MET A 459 6.94 31.39 -26.54
N THR A 460 6.58 31.69 -27.78
CA THR A 460 6.52 33.08 -28.26
C THR A 460 5.46 33.89 -27.52
N ALA A 461 4.31 33.32 -27.18
CA ALA A 461 3.29 34.00 -26.37
C ALA A 461 3.80 34.32 -24.95
N LEU A 462 4.57 33.42 -24.33
CA LEU A 462 5.23 33.66 -23.04
C LEU A 462 6.26 34.80 -23.14
N LEU A 463 7.11 34.79 -24.17
CA LEU A 463 8.08 35.85 -24.42
C LEU A 463 7.42 37.21 -24.65
N ASN A 464 6.33 37.26 -25.41
CA ASN A 464 5.57 38.49 -25.64
C ASN A 464 4.95 39.05 -24.34
N CYS A 465 4.74 38.20 -23.33
CA CYS A 465 4.32 38.60 -21.98
C CYS A 465 5.50 38.93 -21.04
N ARG A 466 6.73 38.99 -21.57
CA ARG A 466 7.99 39.19 -20.83
C ARG A 466 8.34 38.06 -19.85
N PHE A 467 7.81 36.86 -20.07
CA PHE A 467 8.26 35.66 -19.36
C PHE A 467 9.40 35.03 -20.16
N ASN A 468 10.64 35.36 -19.81
CA ASN A 468 11.86 34.95 -20.53
C ASN A 468 12.57 33.74 -19.89
N SER A 469 12.01 33.15 -18.83
CA SER A 469 12.55 31.96 -18.17
C SER A 469 11.47 31.24 -17.37
N VAL A 470 11.72 29.97 -17.04
CA VAL A 470 10.91 29.15 -16.13
C VAL A 470 10.85 29.79 -14.75
N ALA A 471 11.96 30.34 -14.25
CA ALA A 471 12.02 31.03 -12.96
C ALA A 471 11.13 32.28 -12.94
N ALA A 472 11.14 33.09 -14.02
CA ALA A 472 10.27 34.26 -14.13
C ALA A 472 8.77 33.90 -14.11
N ILE A 473 8.40 32.71 -14.59
CA ILE A 473 7.03 32.18 -14.50
C ILE A 473 6.73 31.74 -13.06
N ALA A 474 7.63 30.97 -12.44
CA ALA A 474 7.45 30.42 -11.10
C ALA A 474 7.35 31.49 -10.01
N ASP A 475 8.11 32.58 -10.14
CA ASP A 475 8.13 33.69 -9.16
C ASP A 475 6.87 34.57 -9.23
N LYS A 476 6.04 34.41 -10.27
CA LYS A 476 4.78 35.15 -10.37
C LYS A 476 3.65 34.44 -9.65
N PRO A 477 2.79 35.16 -8.90
CA PRO A 477 1.56 34.57 -8.37
C PRO A 477 0.71 33.98 -9.51
N ARG A 478 0.19 32.75 -9.33
CA ARG A 478 -0.58 32.02 -10.35
C ARG A 478 -1.71 32.85 -10.96
N THR A 479 -2.45 33.58 -10.13
CA THR A 479 -3.56 34.45 -10.56
C THR A 479 -3.09 35.63 -11.41
N GLU A 480 -1.93 36.20 -11.12
CA GLU A 480 -1.32 37.27 -11.91
C GLU A 480 -0.80 36.74 -13.25
N PHE A 481 -0.12 35.59 -13.23
CA PHE A 481 0.39 34.93 -14.45
C PHE A 481 -0.73 34.62 -15.44
N ILE A 482 -1.80 33.96 -14.98
CA ILE A 482 -2.98 33.64 -15.81
C ILE A 482 -3.64 34.93 -16.34
N ARG A 483 -3.76 35.97 -15.48
CA ARG A 483 -4.35 37.26 -15.89
C ARG A 483 -3.53 37.93 -17.00
N ILE A 484 -2.20 37.93 -16.90
CA ILE A 484 -1.30 38.53 -17.91
C ILE A 484 -1.46 37.79 -19.25
N LEU A 485 -1.42 36.46 -19.24
CA LEU A 485 -1.60 35.66 -20.45
C LEU A 485 -2.97 35.89 -21.12
N ARG A 486 -4.03 36.00 -20.31
CA ARG A 486 -5.38 36.31 -20.81
C ARG A 486 -5.47 37.68 -21.48
N GLN A 487 -4.74 38.68 -20.98
CA GLN A 487 -4.75 40.04 -21.53
C GLN A 487 -4.05 40.13 -22.89
N ASN A 488 -3.06 39.28 -23.16
CA ASN A 488 -2.31 39.29 -24.42
C ASN A 488 -3.05 38.61 -25.59
N ARG A 489 -4.33 38.21 -25.41
CA ARG A 489 -5.15 37.48 -26.41
C ARG A 489 -4.38 36.34 -27.12
N GLY A 490 -3.46 35.69 -26.39
CA GLY A 490 -2.48 34.76 -26.95
C GLY A 490 -3.04 33.35 -27.17
N ALA A 491 -2.18 32.47 -27.67
CA ALA A 491 -2.48 31.07 -27.98
C ALA A 491 -2.74 30.18 -26.74
N ILE A 492 -2.45 30.67 -25.53
CA ILE A 492 -2.48 29.87 -24.29
C ILE A 492 -3.81 30.07 -23.57
N GLY A 493 -4.64 29.03 -23.53
CA GLY A 493 -5.88 29.02 -22.75
C GLY A 493 -5.64 28.99 -21.23
N GLU A 494 -6.63 29.38 -20.43
CA GLU A 494 -6.52 29.52 -18.96
C GLU A 494 -6.09 28.22 -18.26
N ARG A 495 -6.66 27.07 -18.67
CA ARG A 495 -6.26 25.77 -18.14
C ARG A 495 -4.79 25.47 -18.43
N ARG A 496 -4.35 25.67 -19.67
CA ARG A 496 -2.97 25.42 -20.09
C ARG A 496 -1.98 26.38 -19.41
N ALA A 497 -2.36 27.64 -19.21
CA ALA A 497 -1.60 28.60 -18.42
C ALA A 497 -1.42 28.11 -16.96
N ALA A 498 -2.49 27.60 -16.34
CA ALA A 498 -2.37 27.02 -15.01
C ALA A 498 -1.40 25.81 -14.97
N GLU A 499 -1.45 24.93 -15.96
CA GLU A 499 -0.55 23.77 -16.08
C GLU A 499 0.92 24.23 -16.22
N LEU A 500 1.20 25.19 -17.10
CA LEU A 500 2.54 25.75 -17.29
C LEU A 500 3.10 26.40 -16.02
N HIS A 501 2.25 27.10 -15.25
CA HIS A 501 2.66 27.71 -13.99
C HIS A 501 3.03 26.67 -12.93
N VAL A 502 2.21 25.64 -12.76
CA VAL A 502 2.49 24.54 -11.82
C VAL A 502 3.76 23.79 -12.23
N ALA A 503 3.94 23.51 -13.51
CA ALA A 503 5.16 22.88 -14.02
C ALA A 503 6.40 23.75 -13.76
N ALA A 504 6.30 25.06 -13.95
CA ALA A 504 7.40 26.00 -13.68
C ALA A 504 7.77 26.05 -12.19
N GLN A 505 6.77 26.08 -11.29
CA GLN A 505 7.00 26.03 -9.85
C GLN A 505 7.69 24.73 -9.45
N ALA A 506 7.17 23.58 -9.89
CA ALA A 506 7.74 22.28 -9.59
C ALA A 506 9.21 22.17 -10.07
N GLN A 507 9.52 22.62 -11.30
CA GLN A 507 10.90 22.62 -11.79
C GLN A 507 11.82 23.55 -11.00
N THR A 508 11.32 24.73 -10.63
CA THR A 508 12.11 25.72 -9.87
C THR A 508 12.39 25.23 -8.45
N ASP A 509 11.40 24.61 -7.80
CA ASP A 509 11.54 24.10 -6.44
C ASP A 509 12.51 22.91 -6.38
N VAL A 510 12.45 21.99 -7.36
CA VAL A 510 13.45 20.91 -7.50
C VAL A 510 14.86 21.47 -7.66
N LEU A 511 15.05 22.47 -8.53
CA LEU A 511 16.36 23.11 -8.69
C LEU A 511 16.83 23.80 -7.40
N ARG A 512 15.94 24.53 -6.72
CA ARG A 512 16.26 25.17 -5.42
C ARG A 512 16.70 24.14 -4.39
N GLN A 513 16.03 22.99 -4.31
CA GLN A 513 16.39 21.91 -3.40
C GLN A 513 17.77 21.32 -3.75
N ILE A 514 18.02 21.01 -5.03
CA ILE A 514 19.34 20.52 -5.49
C ILE A 514 20.45 21.53 -5.15
N PHE A 515 20.23 22.82 -5.39
CA PHE A 515 21.23 23.84 -5.08
C PHE A 515 21.40 24.07 -3.58
N ALA A 516 20.35 23.92 -2.77
CA ALA A 516 20.45 23.97 -1.32
C ALA A 516 21.32 22.83 -0.79
N ASP A 517 21.13 21.61 -1.30
CA ASP A 517 21.94 20.44 -0.94
C ASP A 517 23.41 20.64 -1.35
N ILE A 518 23.66 21.12 -2.58
CA ILE A 518 25.02 21.46 -3.04
C ILE A 518 25.65 22.53 -2.13
N ALA A 519 24.91 23.58 -1.76
CA ALA A 519 25.40 24.64 -0.88
C ALA A 519 25.72 24.13 0.53
N ILE A 520 24.91 23.19 1.06
CA ILE A 520 25.16 22.52 2.33
C ILE A 520 26.46 21.71 2.25
N ASP A 521 26.69 20.96 1.18
CA ASP A 521 27.92 20.18 0.98
C ASP A 521 29.15 21.09 0.91
N PHE A 522 29.07 22.19 0.13
CA PHE A 522 30.14 23.19 0.09
C PHE A 522 30.42 23.81 1.46
N SER A 523 29.38 24.12 2.25
CA SER A 523 29.54 24.68 3.60
C SER A 523 30.25 23.71 4.56
N LYS A 524 30.18 22.41 4.28
CA LYS A 524 30.86 21.34 5.04
C LYS A 524 32.24 21.00 4.49
N GLY A 525 32.71 21.71 3.45
CA GLY A 525 33.97 21.39 2.76
C GLY A 525 33.92 20.08 1.95
N LEU A 526 32.73 19.53 1.71
CA LEU A 526 32.54 18.36 0.88
C LEU A 526 32.51 18.79 -0.59
N LYS A 527 33.18 18.02 -1.45
CA LYS A 527 32.98 18.16 -2.90
C LYS A 527 31.61 17.55 -3.24
N PRO A 528 30.73 18.26 -3.96
CA PRO A 528 29.43 17.71 -4.34
C PRO A 528 29.64 16.40 -5.12
N SER A 529 28.90 15.38 -4.74
CA SER A 529 28.96 14.02 -5.31
C SER A 529 28.29 13.91 -6.68
N VAL A 530 27.60 14.95 -7.12
CA VAL A 530 27.08 15.06 -8.49
C VAL A 530 28.25 15.25 -9.43
N GLY A 531 28.46 14.29 -10.36
CA GLY A 531 29.61 14.16 -11.26
C GLY A 531 29.84 15.28 -12.28
N LEU A 532 29.72 16.54 -11.88
CA LEU A 532 30.18 17.71 -12.61
C LEU A 532 31.71 17.78 -12.47
N LEU A 533 32.43 17.45 -13.55
CA LEU A 533 33.89 17.55 -13.60
C LEU A 533 34.30 19.01 -13.34
N ALA A 534 35.21 19.19 -12.38
CA ALA A 534 35.64 20.50 -11.88
C ALA A 534 36.34 21.38 -12.93
N ASP A 535 36.75 20.82 -14.07
CA ASP A 535 37.57 21.52 -15.06
C ASP A 535 36.79 22.51 -15.94
N GLU A 536 35.45 22.49 -15.93
CA GLU A 536 34.62 23.40 -16.75
C GLU A 536 34.15 24.68 -16.03
N TYR A 537 34.48 24.86 -14.74
CA TYR A 537 34.14 26.07 -13.96
C TYR A 537 35.38 26.82 -13.45
N THR A 538 36.37 27.07 -14.32
CA THR A 538 37.38 28.11 -14.06
C THR A 538 36.89 29.47 -14.55
N ALA A 539 35.84 30.00 -13.91
CA ALA A 539 35.63 31.44 -13.93
C ALA A 539 36.63 32.06 -12.93
N PRO A 540 37.53 32.97 -13.34
CA PRO A 540 38.39 33.64 -12.38
C PRO A 540 37.52 34.43 -11.41
N PHE A 541 37.63 34.14 -10.11
CA PHE A 541 37.10 35.01 -9.08
C PHE A 541 37.62 36.43 -9.32
N PRO A 542 36.78 37.47 -9.22
CA PRO A 542 37.28 38.85 -9.26
C PRO A 542 38.32 38.99 -8.14
N PRO A 543 39.50 39.58 -8.41
CA PRO A 543 40.53 39.72 -7.40
C PRO A 543 39.97 40.57 -6.24
N GLU A 544 39.96 40.00 -5.05
CA GLU A 544 39.76 40.77 -3.82
C GLU A 544 40.93 41.74 -3.68
N GLY A 545 40.67 43.03 -3.92
CA GLY A 545 41.58 44.10 -3.54
C GLY A 545 41.81 45.17 -4.60
N SER A 546 40.91 46.15 -4.64
CA SER A 546 41.30 47.54 -4.93
C SER A 546 40.44 48.48 -4.11
N ASN A 547 40.75 48.57 -2.81
CA ASN A 547 40.47 49.79 -2.06
C ASN A 547 41.55 50.81 -2.46
N GLY A 548 41.12 51.81 -3.22
CA GLY A 548 41.83 53.06 -3.49
C GLY A 548 40.80 54.18 -3.47
#